data_AF-A0A160T8A7-F1
#
_entry.id   AF-A0A160T8A7-F1
#
_cell.length_a   1.000
_cell.length_b   1.000
_cell.length_c   1.000
_cell.angle_alpha   90.00
_cell.angle_beta   90.00
_cell.angle_gamma   90.00
#
_symmetry.space_group_name_H-M   'P 1'
#
loop_
_entity.id
_entity.type
_entity.pdbx_description
1 polymer ?
#
loop_
_entity_poly.entity_id
_entity_poly.type
_entity_poly.pdbx_seq_one_letter_code
_entity_poly.pdbx_strand_id
1 'polypeptide(L)' 'MKPIDALWRSRKFWLAVVAVGQTAVFALLPGFPDEVWQAINVILLWLIGTIAVEDAAQKLRMTNDE' A
#
# COMPACT_ATOMS: atom_id res chain seq x y z
N MET A 1 -17.09 -6.70 -15.02
CA MET A 1 -15.76 -6.04 -15.15
C MET A 1 -14.72 -7.12 -15.42
N LYS A 2 -13.72 -6.88 -16.26
CA LYS A 2 -12.66 -7.88 -16.45
C LYS A 2 -11.81 -7.94 -15.17
N PRO A 3 -11.26 -9.10 -14.78
CA PRO A 3 -10.43 -9.23 -13.58
C PRO A 3 -9.26 -8.23 -13.53
N ILE A 4 -8.70 -7.92 -14.70
CA ILE A 4 -7.63 -6.93 -14.84
C ILE A 4 -8.07 -5.50 -14.49
N ASP A 5 -9.31 -5.12 -14.85
CA ASP A 5 -9.87 -3.81 -14.54
C ASP A 5 -10.06 -3.65 -13.02
N ALA A 6 -10.36 -4.75 -12.33
CA ALA A 6 -10.50 -4.79 -10.88
C ALA A 6 -9.14 -4.63 -10.18
N LEU A 7 -8.09 -5.27 -10.70
CA LEU A 7 -6.72 -5.11 -10.17
C LEU A 7 -6.23 -3.66 -10.33
N TRP A 8 -6.42 -3.06 -11.50
CA TRP A 8 -5.96 -1.69 -11.77
C TRP A 8 -6.65 -0.63 -10.90
N ARG A 9 -7.83 -0.92 -10.38
CA ARG A 9 -8.57 -0.07 -9.43
C ARG A 9 -8.26 -0.38 -7.97
N SER A 10 -7.58 -1.49 -7.66
CA SER A 10 -7.30 -1.91 -6.30
C SER A 10 -6.18 -1.07 -5.68
N ARG A 11 -6.49 -0.40 -4.56
CA ARG A 11 -5.50 0.35 -3.76
C ARG A 11 -4.36 -0.55 -3.27
N LYS A 12 -4.68 -1.80 -2.90
CA LYS A 12 -3.71 -2.81 -2.44
C LYS A 12 -2.76 -3.25 -3.56
N PHE A 13 -3.25 -3.30 -4.80
CA PHE A 13 -2.42 -3.59 -5.96
C PHE A 13 -1.36 -2.50 -6.18
N TRP A 14 -1.75 -1.23 -6.17
CA TRP A 14 -0.80 -0.13 -6.32
C TRP A 14 0.20 -0.02 -5.19
N LEU A 15 -0.20 -0.32 -3.95
CA LEU A 15 0.74 -0.45 -2.83
C LEU A 15 1.80 -1.53 -3.07
N ALA A 16 1.41 -2.68 -3.60
CA ALA A 16 2.36 -3.74 -3.97
C ALA A 16 3.30 -3.31 -5.10
N VAL A 17 2.78 -2.60 -6.11
CA VAL A 17 3.60 -2.03 -7.20
C VAL A 17 4.63 -1.03 -6.64
N VAL A 18 4.22 -0.15 -5.71
CA VAL A 18 5.13 0.79 -5.05
C VAL A 18 6.20 0.05 -4.26
N ALA A 19 5.85 -0.99 -3.50
CA ALA A 19 6.82 -1.78 -2.74
C ALA A 19 7.88 -2.43 -3.64
N VAL A 20 7.47 -3.02 -4.77
CA VAL A 20 8.39 -3.55 -5.78
C VAL A 20 9.28 -2.43 -6.35
N GLY A 21 8.70 -1.27 -6.63
CA GLY A 21 9.45 -0.07 -7.03
C GLY A 21 10.49 0.35 -6.00
N GLN A 22 10.16 0.34 -4.70
CA GLN A 22 11.10 0.66 -3.64
C GLN A 22 12.26 -0.34 -3.58
N THR A 23 11.97 -1.64 -3.71
CA THR A 23 13.01 -2.68 -3.80
C THR A 23 13.94 -2.43 -4.98
N ALA A 24 13.40 -2.07 -6.15
CA ALA A 24 14.20 -1.77 -7.33
C ALA A 24 15.09 -0.52 -7.12
N VAL A 25 14.55 0.56 -6.54
CA VAL A 25 15.33 1.76 -6.21
C VAL A 25 16.45 1.42 -5.24
N PHE A 26 16.15 0.68 -4.16
CA PHE A 26 17.14 0.27 -3.17
C PHE A 26 18.26 -0.58 -3.78
N ALA A 27 17.93 -1.50 -4.69
CA ALA A 27 18.88 -2.41 -5.30
C ALA A 27 19.74 -1.75 -6.40
N LEU A 28 19.18 -0.78 -7.14
CA LEU A 28 19.80 -0.26 -8.36
C LEU A 28 20.37 1.15 -8.21
N LEU A 29 19.95 1.92 -7.20
CA LEU A 29 20.35 3.31 -7.01
C LEU A 29 21.08 3.51 -5.68
N PRO A 30 22.39 3.18 -5.62
CA PRO A 30 23.19 3.40 -4.42
C PRO A 30 23.28 4.90 -4.10
N GLY A 31 23.09 5.26 -2.83
CA GLY A 31 23.15 6.65 -2.38
C GLY A 31 21.85 7.45 -2.60
N PHE A 32 20.71 6.77 -2.78
CA PHE A 32 19.42 7.45 -2.74
C PHE A 32 19.22 8.19 -1.39
N PRO A 33 18.75 9.45 -1.37
CA PRO A 33 18.72 10.25 -0.14
C PRO A 33 17.83 9.67 0.96
N ASP A 34 18.37 9.58 2.17
CA ASP A 34 17.68 9.00 3.33
C ASP A 34 16.44 9.82 3.73
N GLU A 35 16.49 11.15 3.62
CA GLU A 35 15.39 12.04 3.98
C GLU A 35 14.19 11.83 3.05
N VAL A 36 14.45 11.61 1.77
CA VAL A 36 13.42 11.25 0.78
C VAL A 36 12.86 9.87 1.10
N TRP A 37 13.72 8.95 1.55
CA TRP A 37 13.26 7.61 1.92
C TRP A 37 12.33 7.60 3.12
N GLN A 38 12.69 8.36 4.15
CA GLN A 38 11.88 8.55 5.34
C GLN A 38 10.54 9.22 5.01
N ALA A 39 10.53 10.25 4.17
CA ALA A 39 9.30 10.92 3.75
C ALA A 39 8.33 9.95 3.05
N ILE A 40 8.84 9.13 2.13
CA ILE A 40 8.04 8.09 1.45
C ILE A 40 7.49 7.09 2.46
N ASN A 41 8.33 6.61 3.40
CA ASN A 41 7.91 5.66 4.42
C ASN A 41 6.81 6.21 5.34
N VAL A 42 6.88 7.49 5.72
CA VAL A 42 5.82 8.13 6.53
C VAL A 42 4.49 8.15 5.79
N ILE A 43 4.49 8.49 4.49
CA ILE A 43 3.29 8.49 3.66
C ILE A 43 2.72 7.08 3.52
N LEU A 44 3.58 6.10 3.25
CA LEU A 44 3.17 4.70 3.10
C LEU A 44 2.62 4.13 4.40
N LEU A 45 3.25 4.40 5.54
CA LEU A 45 2.74 4.00 6.85
C LEU A 45 1.36 4.57 7.11
N TRP A 46 1.13 5.85 6.78
CA TRP A 46 -0.17 6.47 6.93
C TRP A 46 -1.22 5.81 6.03
N LEU A 47 -0.92 5.62 4.74
CA LEU A 47 -1.82 5.01 3.78
C LEU A 47 -2.17 3.55 4.13
N ILE A 48 -1.16 2.75 4.47
CA ILE A 48 -1.33 1.36 4.89
C ILE A 48 -2.13 1.29 6.18
N GLY A 49 -1.81 2.16 7.16
CA GLY A 49 -2.53 2.25 8.42
C GLY A 49 -4.01 2.54 8.22
N THR A 50 -4.35 3.54 7.40
CA THR A 50 -5.75 3.85 7.06
C THR A 50 -6.46 2.66 6.43
N ILE A 51 -5.84 2.00 5.45
CA ILE A 51 -6.44 0.84 4.78
C ILE A 51 -6.65 -0.32 5.77
N ALA A 52 -5.70 -0.58 6.66
CA ALA A 52 -5.80 -1.62 7.68
C ALA A 52 -6.96 -1.34 8.66
N VAL A 53 -7.14 -0.08 9.07
CA VAL A 53 -8.27 0.35 9.89
C VAL A 53 -9.60 0.17 9.15
N GLU A 54 -9.68 0.58 7.88
CA GLU A 54 -10.88 0.38 7.05
C GLU A 54 -11.24 -1.10 6.90
N ASP A 55 -10.26 -1.96 6.61
CA ASP A 55 -10.44 -3.41 6.47
C ASP A 55 -10.92 -4.04 7.80
N ALA A 56 -10.31 -3.65 8.92
CA ALA A 56 -10.71 -4.14 10.24
C ALA A 56 -12.14 -3.72 10.60
N ALA A 57 -12.51 -2.45 10.35
CA ALA A 57 -13.85 -1.94 10.60
C ALA A 57 -14.90 -2.64 9.72
N GLN A 58 -14.60 -2.90 8.44
CA GLN A 58 -15.48 -3.67 7.56
C GLN A 58 -15.69 -5.09 8.06
N LYS A 59 -14.61 -5.76 8.50
CA LYS A 59 -14.69 -7.12 9.05
C LYS A 59 -15.57 -7.19 10.29
N LEU A 60 -15.42 -6.22 11.21
CA LEU A 60 -16.25 -6.15 12.43
C LEU A 60 -17.73 -5.93 12.13
N ARG A 61 -18.06 -5.13 11.11
CA ARG A 61 -19.46 -4.93 10.68
C ARG A 61 -20.09 -6.22 10.19
N MET A 62 -19.38 -6.98 9.36
CA MET A 62 -19.88 -8.26 8.85
C MET A 62 -20.11 -9.30 9.96
N THR A 63 -19.33 -9.28 11.05
CA THR A 63 -19.50 -10.20 12.18
C THR A 63 -20.68 -9.84 13.10
N ASN A 64 -21.07 -8.57 13.17
CA ASN A 64 -22.20 -8.14 14.01
C ASN A 64 -23.58 -8.36 13.33
N ASP A 65 -23.60 -8.63 12.03
CA ASP A 65 -24.80 -8.86 11.23
C ASP A 65 -25.18 -10.36 11.11
N GLU A 66 -24.37 -11.27 11.68
CA GLU A 66 -24.61 -12.73 11.80
C GLU A 66 -25.22 -13.10 13.16
#